data_AF-A0A4R3VL35-F1
#
_entry.id   AF-A0A4R3VL35-F1
#
_cell.length_a   1.000
_cell.length_b   1.000
_cell.length_c   1.000
_cell.angle_alpha   90.00
_cell.angle_beta   90.00
_cell.angle_gamma   90.00
#
_symmetry.space_group_name_H-M   'P 1'
#
loop_
_entity.id
_entity.type
_entity.pdbx_description
1 polymer ?
#
loop_
_entity_poly.entity_id
_entity_poly.type
_entity_poly.pdbx_seq_one_letter_code
_entity_poly.pdbx_strand_id
1 'polypeptide(L)'
;MLGGQAATTTAGANPQLAKLFPKAHVVTDRRYVDSGRILTTGGLSAGIDGALHVVDRDVGRLRAQSVACFIEYEWRADGAGGSGQLATHRMPDLTELLQASASWLRVVDQGDARQWEISGRLEIRTSPDQFLDAAAATAGAQAWAVQSDGAKLRRSFVKTQGGASWRFSLSLDQEAGPGEYRLKMHIQQVPRT
;
A
#
# COMPACT_ATOMS: atom_id res chain seq x y z
N MET A 1 -3.96 -4.96 -26.26
CA MET A 1 -4.08 -6.30 -25.65
C MET A 1 -5.12 -6.35 -24.53
N LEU A 2 -5.22 -5.37 -23.62
CA LEU A 2 -6.14 -5.40 -22.47
C LEU A 2 -7.55 -4.78 -22.70
N GLY A 3 -7.90 -4.40 -23.93
CA GLY A 3 -9.19 -3.74 -24.18
C GLY A 3 -10.37 -4.66 -23.86
N GLY A 4 -11.26 -4.23 -22.96
CA GLY A 4 -12.42 -5.01 -22.50
C GLY A 4 -12.08 -6.17 -21.55
N GLN A 5 -10.80 -6.36 -21.17
CA GLN A 5 -10.36 -7.43 -20.29
C GLN A 5 -10.27 -6.94 -18.84
N ALA A 6 -10.48 -7.85 -17.89
CA ALA A 6 -10.14 -7.59 -16.50
C ALA A 6 -8.62 -7.76 -16.30
N ALA A 7 -8.01 -6.84 -15.59
CA ALA A 7 -6.57 -6.84 -15.36
C ALA A 7 -6.22 -6.25 -13.99
N THR A 8 -5.12 -6.71 -13.42
CA THR A 8 -4.54 -6.16 -12.19
C THR A 8 -3.06 -5.83 -12.39
N THR A 9 -2.50 -5.05 -11.47
CA THR A 9 -1.07 -4.70 -11.40
C THR A 9 -0.69 -4.38 -9.96
N THR A 10 0.60 -4.13 -9.72
CA THR A 10 1.08 -3.62 -8.42
C THR A 10 0.27 -2.39 -8.00
N ALA A 11 -0.12 -2.30 -6.72
CA ALA A 11 -1.11 -1.33 -6.26
C ALA A 11 -0.85 0.12 -6.69
N GLY A 12 0.41 0.58 -6.63
CA GLY A 12 0.81 1.93 -7.04
C GLY A 12 0.70 2.20 -8.55
N ALA A 13 0.71 1.15 -9.37
CA ALA A 13 0.61 1.26 -10.83
C ALA A 13 -0.84 1.22 -11.35
N ASN A 14 -1.85 1.00 -10.48
CA ASN A 14 -3.26 0.94 -10.89
C ASN A 14 -3.73 2.20 -11.65
N PRO A 15 -3.43 3.44 -11.20
CA PRO A 15 -3.83 4.65 -11.93
C PRO A 15 -3.19 4.73 -13.33
N GLN A 16 -1.93 4.33 -13.45
CA GLN A 16 -1.22 4.31 -14.72
C GLN A 16 -1.78 3.25 -15.67
N LEU A 17 -2.13 2.05 -15.16
CA LEU A 17 -2.77 1.00 -15.93
C LEU A 17 -4.12 1.48 -16.49
N ALA A 18 -4.95 2.11 -15.66
CA ALA A 18 -6.24 2.67 -16.09
C ALA A 18 -6.07 3.77 -17.16
N LYS A 19 -5.03 4.61 -17.03
CA LYS A 19 -4.73 5.66 -18.02
C LYS A 19 -4.26 5.10 -19.36
N LEU A 20 -3.38 4.09 -19.35
CA LEU A 20 -2.83 3.48 -20.57
C LEU A 20 -3.83 2.58 -21.28
N PHE A 21 -4.72 1.92 -20.54
CA PHE A 21 -5.74 1.01 -21.06
C PHE A 21 -7.13 1.40 -20.56
N PRO A 22 -7.71 2.50 -21.08
CA PRO A 22 -8.99 3.04 -20.57
C PRO A 22 -10.19 2.10 -20.78
N LYS A 23 -10.06 1.10 -21.65
CA LYS A 23 -11.08 0.06 -21.87
C LYS A 23 -10.89 -1.19 -20.99
N ALA A 24 -9.82 -1.28 -20.21
CA ALA A 24 -9.59 -2.41 -19.31
C ALA A 24 -10.38 -2.22 -18.01
N HIS A 25 -10.86 -3.31 -17.43
CA HIS A 25 -11.43 -3.30 -16.09
C HIS A 25 -10.31 -3.55 -15.07
N VAL A 26 -9.84 -2.48 -14.41
CA VAL A 26 -8.77 -2.56 -13.42
C VAL A 26 -9.31 -3.11 -12.10
N VAL A 27 -8.78 -4.26 -11.68
CA VAL A 27 -9.14 -4.97 -10.45
C VAL A 27 -8.02 -4.80 -9.44
N THR A 28 -8.32 -4.26 -8.26
CA THR A 28 -7.31 -3.85 -7.26
C THR A 28 -7.23 -4.77 -6.04
N ASP A 29 -8.19 -5.67 -5.89
CA ASP A 29 -8.43 -6.46 -4.68
C ASP A 29 -8.07 -7.95 -4.85
N ARG A 30 -7.48 -8.31 -5.98
CA ARG A 30 -7.09 -9.68 -6.36
C ARG A 30 -5.58 -9.82 -6.49
N ARG A 31 -5.05 -10.98 -6.14
CA ARG A 31 -3.63 -11.32 -6.36
C ARG A 31 -3.37 -11.57 -7.84
N TYR A 32 -4.30 -12.21 -8.54
CA TYR A 32 -4.23 -12.36 -9.98
C TYR A 32 -5.62 -12.24 -10.60
N VAL A 33 -5.64 -11.90 -11.88
CA VAL A 33 -6.85 -11.87 -12.70
C VAL A 33 -6.57 -12.67 -13.96
N ASP A 34 -7.36 -13.72 -14.15
CA ASP A 34 -7.34 -14.57 -15.34
C ASP A 34 -8.54 -14.20 -16.22
N SER A 35 -8.27 -13.68 -17.42
CA SER A 35 -9.28 -13.42 -18.46
C SER A 35 -9.19 -14.45 -19.59
N GLY A 36 -8.81 -15.69 -19.25
CA GLY A 36 -8.62 -16.81 -20.17
C GLY A 36 -7.28 -16.73 -20.89
N ARG A 37 -7.20 -15.89 -21.92
CA ARG A 37 -5.97 -15.76 -22.74
C ARG A 37 -4.88 -14.95 -22.03
N ILE A 38 -5.27 -14.03 -21.14
CA ILE A 38 -4.34 -13.13 -20.45
C ILE A 38 -4.53 -13.31 -18.94
N LEU A 39 -3.42 -13.58 -18.26
CA LEU A 39 -3.34 -13.53 -16.81
C LEU A 39 -2.45 -12.36 -16.38
N THR A 40 -2.91 -11.60 -15.40
CA THR A 40 -2.17 -10.47 -14.80
C THR A 40 -2.09 -10.63 -13.29
N THR A 41 -1.08 -10.06 -12.64
CA THR A 41 -0.84 -10.23 -11.19
C THR A 41 -0.64 -8.89 -10.47
N GLY A 42 -1.11 -8.82 -9.23
CA GLY A 42 -1.22 -7.61 -8.41
C GLY A 42 0.06 -7.24 -7.64
N GLY A 43 1.20 -7.86 -7.98
CA GLY A 43 2.47 -7.73 -7.28
C GLY A 43 3.47 -8.85 -7.61
N LEU A 44 4.70 -8.73 -7.11
CA LEU A 44 5.77 -9.70 -7.36
C LEU A 44 5.42 -11.08 -6.79
N SER A 45 5.07 -11.15 -5.48
CA SER A 45 4.71 -12.43 -4.85
C SER A 45 3.43 -13.02 -5.42
N ALA A 46 2.51 -12.18 -5.89
CA ALA A 46 1.29 -12.62 -6.56
C ALA A 46 1.55 -13.33 -7.91
N GLY A 47 2.75 -13.15 -8.46
CA GLY A 47 3.26 -13.95 -9.58
C GLY A 47 3.31 -15.45 -9.28
N ILE A 48 3.65 -15.83 -8.04
CA ILE A 48 3.69 -17.25 -7.61
C ILE A 48 2.28 -17.83 -7.61
N ASP A 49 1.31 -17.11 -7.05
CA ASP A 49 -0.09 -17.56 -7.06
C ASP A 49 -0.66 -17.64 -8.48
N GLY A 50 -0.32 -16.67 -9.34
CA GLY A 50 -0.71 -16.68 -10.75
C GLY A 50 -0.14 -17.87 -11.51
N ALA A 51 1.13 -18.23 -11.28
CA ALA A 51 1.75 -19.40 -11.88
C ALA A 51 1.10 -20.71 -11.39
N LEU A 52 0.84 -20.83 -10.08
CA LEU A 52 0.16 -22.00 -9.53
C LEU A 52 -1.29 -22.12 -10.02
N HIS A 53 -1.99 -21.00 -10.21
CA HIS A 53 -3.32 -20.97 -10.84
C HIS A 53 -3.29 -21.50 -12.28
N VAL A 54 -2.27 -21.16 -13.07
CA VAL A 54 -2.10 -21.73 -14.42
C VAL A 54 -1.89 -23.24 -14.35
N VAL A 55 -1.09 -23.73 -13.41
CA VAL A 55 -0.91 -25.19 -13.20
C VAL A 55 -2.23 -25.86 -12.79
N ASP A 56 -3.02 -25.24 -11.91
CA ASP A 56 -4.35 -25.75 -11.51
C ASP A 56 -5.28 -25.85 -12.74
N ARG A 57 -5.34 -24.79 -13.54
CA ARG A 57 -6.18 -24.71 -14.73
C ARG A 57 -5.79 -25.72 -15.80
N ASP A 58 -4.49 -25.86 -16.08
CA ASP A 58 -4.00 -26.59 -17.26
C ASP A 58 -3.65 -28.06 -16.95
N VAL A 59 -3.29 -28.38 -15.71
CA VAL A 59 -2.85 -29.72 -15.28
C VAL A 59 -3.72 -30.30 -14.17
N GLY A 60 -4.25 -29.45 -13.28
CA GLY A 60 -5.17 -29.84 -12.21
C GLY A 60 -4.66 -29.52 -10.81
N ARG A 61 -5.61 -29.32 -9.90
CA ARG A 61 -5.40 -28.88 -8.50
C ARG A 61 -4.37 -29.66 -7.71
N LEU A 62 -4.38 -30.99 -7.80
CA LEU A 62 -3.43 -31.82 -7.04
C LEU A 62 -1.98 -31.56 -7.48
N ARG A 63 -1.74 -31.29 -8.77
CA ARG A 63 -0.41 -30.93 -9.25
C ARG A 63 0.00 -29.55 -8.75
N ALA A 64 -0.89 -28.57 -8.80
CA ALA A 64 -0.62 -27.24 -8.27
C ALA A 64 -0.30 -27.27 -6.76
N GLN A 65 -1.06 -28.05 -5.97
CA GLN A 65 -0.81 -28.26 -4.55
C GLN A 65 0.54 -28.97 -4.30
N SER A 66 0.87 -29.98 -5.10
CA SER A 66 2.17 -30.66 -5.02
C SER A 66 3.33 -29.72 -5.33
N VAL A 67 3.20 -28.86 -6.34
CA VAL A 67 4.21 -27.84 -6.67
C VAL A 67 4.32 -26.82 -5.54
N ALA A 68 3.20 -26.32 -5.01
CA ALA A 68 3.18 -25.38 -3.89
C ALA A 68 3.88 -25.96 -2.65
N CYS A 69 3.59 -27.23 -2.31
CA CYS A 69 4.25 -27.95 -1.23
C CYS A 69 5.75 -28.10 -1.48
N PHE A 70 6.15 -28.47 -2.70
CA PHE A 70 7.56 -28.62 -3.08
C PHE A 70 8.37 -27.33 -2.94
N ILE A 71 7.76 -26.16 -3.18
CA ILE A 71 8.40 -24.85 -3.00
C ILE A 71 8.11 -24.23 -1.63
N GLU A 72 7.55 -25.00 -0.70
CA GLU A 72 7.21 -24.57 0.67
C GLU A 72 6.32 -23.31 0.72
N TYR A 73 5.44 -23.16 -0.27
CA TYR A 73 4.58 -21.98 -0.42
C TYR A 73 3.15 -22.27 0.04
N GLU A 74 2.65 -21.45 0.97
CA GLU A 74 1.27 -21.49 1.42
C GLU A 74 0.34 -20.89 0.35
N TRP A 75 -0.06 -21.73 -0.61
CA TRP A 75 -0.83 -21.27 -1.77
C TRP A 75 -2.30 -21.02 -1.44
N ARG A 76 -2.79 -19.83 -1.80
CA ARG A 76 -4.19 -19.42 -1.68
C ARG A 76 -4.86 -19.48 -3.07
N ALA A 77 -5.49 -20.61 -3.35
CA ALA A 77 -6.09 -20.89 -4.66
C ALA A 77 -7.28 -19.99 -5.05
N ASP A 78 -7.85 -19.25 -4.09
CA ASP A 78 -8.95 -18.32 -4.36
C ASP A 78 -8.46 -16.99 -4.95
N GLY A 79 -7.15 -16.71 -4.98
CA GLY A 79 -6.56 -15.48 -5.49
C GLY A 79 -6.95 -14.21 -4.71
N ALA A 80 -7.51 -14.37 -3.51
CA ALA A 80 -7.92 -13.24 -2.66
C ALA A 80 -6.72 -12.56 -1.99
N GLY A 81 -6.90 -11.32 -1.53
CA GLY A 81 -5.88 -10.59 -0.78
C GLY A 81 -4.82 -9.92 -1.67
N GLY A 82 -5.26 -9.27 -2.76
CA GLY A 82 -4.40 -8.39 -3.55
C GLY A 82 -3.84 -7.23 -2.71
N SER A 83 -2.68 -6.70 -3.12
CA SER A 83 -2.02 -5.60 -2.40
C SER A 83 -2.94 -4.41 -2.20
N GLY A 84 -3.85 -4.10 -3.12
CA GLY A 84 -4.79 -2.98 -2.98
C GLY A 84 -5.78 -3.05 -1.81
N GLN A 85 -5.87 -4.17 -1.09
CA GLN A 85 -6.64 -4.26 0.17
C GLN A 85 -5.84 -3.83 1.41
N LEU A 86 -4.51 -3.75 1.34
CA LEU A 86 -3.66 -3.44 2.49
C LEU A 86 -3.86 -1.99 2.93
N ALA A 87 -3.84 -1.76 4.25
CA ALA A 87 -4.08 -0.44 4.83
C ALA A 87 -3.00 0.58 4.40
N THR A 88 -1.78 0.15 4.06
CA THR A 88 -0.73 1.05 3.53
C THR A 88 -1.18 1.85 2.31
N HIS A 89 -2.02 1.30 1.42
CA HIS A 89 -2.50 2.01 0.23
C HIS A 89 -3.62 3.01 0.53
N ARG A 90 -4.03 3.10 1.79
CA ARG A 90 -4.98 4.11 2.24
C ARG A 90 -4.25 5.37 2.72
N MET A 91 -2.96 5.30 3.08
CA MET A 91 -2.19 6.46 3.55
C MET A 91 -2.14 7.57 2.50
N PRO A 92 -1.99 8.85 2.92
CA PRO A 92 -1.63 9.90 1.99
C PRO A 92 -0.28 9.58 1.34
N ASP A 93 -0.17 9.86 0.04
CA ASP A 93 1.10 9.75 -0.65
C ASP A 93 2.00 10.93 -0.25
N LEU A 94 3.11 10.63 0.43
CA LEU A 94 4.12 11.60 0.86
C LEU A 94 5.44 11.43 0.11
N THR A 95 5.46 10.67 -0.99
CA THR A 95 6.69 10.26 -1.68
C THR A 95 7.49 11.46 -2.17
N GLU A 96 6.84 12.38 -2.90
CA GLU A 96 7.50 13.59 -3.43
C GLU A 96 8.03 14.49 -2.29
N LEU A 97 7.24 14.65 -1.23
CA LEU A 97 7.67 15.41 -0.04
C LEU A 97 8.92 14.80 0.58
N LEU A 98 8.91 13.49 0.85
CA LEU A 98 10.03 12.78 1.46
C LEU A 98 11.29 12.89 0.61
N GLN A 99 11.17 12.77 -0.72
CA GLN A 99 12.28 12.93 -1.65
C GLN A 99 12.85 14.35 -1.68
N ALA A 100 11.99 15.37 -1.59
CA ALA A 100 12.39 16.78 -1.65
C ALA A 100 12.98 17.29 -0.32
N SER A 101 12.47 16.81 0.82
CA SER A 101 12.71 17.42 2.14
C SER A 101 13.59 16.59 3.07
N ALA A 102 13.90 15.34 2.75
CA ALA A 102 14.65 14.46 3.64
C ALA A 102 15.50 13.40 2.92
N SER A 103 16.43 12.79 3.65
CA SER A 103 16.89 11.43 3.37
C SER A 103 16.03 10.46 4.20
N TRP A 104 15.44 9.47 3.55
CA TRP A 104 14.51 8.53 4.20
C TRP A 104 14.92 7.08 3.97
N LEU A 105 15.24 6.38 5.05
CA LEU A 105 15.45 4.93 5.06
C LEU A 105 14.30 4.27 5.81
N ARG A 106 13.43 3.59 5.08
CA ARG A 106 12.37 2.75 5.64
C ARG A 106 12.98 1.52 6.32
N VAL A 107 12.58 1.26 7.57
CA VAL A 107 13.08 0.15 8.39
C VAL A 107 11.96 -0.81 8.79
N VAL A 108 10.78 -0.28 9.10
CA VAL A 108 9.57 -1.05 9.40
C VAL A 108 8.56 -0.78 8.29
N ASP A 109 7.94 -1.86 7.82
CA ASP A 109 6.85 -1.83 6.85
C ASP A 109 5.96 -3.06 7.11
N GLN A 110 5.00 -2.92 8.03
CA GLN A 110 4.24 -4.06 8.52
C GLN A 110 2.78 -3.69 8.84
N GLY A 111 1.88 -4.64 8.65
CA GLY A 111 0.47 -4.49 8.97
C GLY A 111 -0.42 -5.48 8.23
N ASP A 112 -1.70 -5.11 8.11
CA ASP A 112 -2.74 -5.87 7.46
C ASP A 112 -3.75 -4.96 6.70
N ALA A 113 -4.93 -5.48 6.42
CA ALA A 113 -5.99 -4.75 5.73
C ALA A 113 -6.71 -3.70 6.60
N ARG A 114 -6.41 -3.60 7.90
CA ARG A 114 -7.05 -2.71 8.87
C ARG A 114 -6.09 -1.73 9.52
N GLN A 115 -4.81 -2.09 9.63
CA GLN A 115 -3.78 -1.20 10.17
C GLN A 115 -2.44 -1.41 9.47
N TRP A 116 -1.60 -0.38 9.46
CA TRP A 116 -0.26 -0.48 8.92
C TRP A 116 0.68 0.54 9.57
N GLU A 117 1.90 0.13 9.83
CA GLU A 117 3.00 0.99 10.27
C GLU A 117 4.11 1.00 9.23
N ILE A 118 4.58 2.21 8.92
CA ILE A 118 5.83 2.47 8.23
C ILE A 118 6.69 3.31 9.15
N SER A 119 7.89 2.85 9.50
CA SER A 119 8.83 3.65 10.28
C SER A 119 10.27 3.45 9.85
N GLY A 120 11.17 4.33 10.26
CA GLY A 120 12.52 4.38 9.69
C GLY A 120 13.30 5.63 10.09
N ARG A 121 14.50 5.76 9.54
CA ARG A 121 15.41 6.88 9.81
C ARG A 121 15.17 8.01 8.80
N LEU A 122 14.94 9.20 9.32
CA LEU A 122 14.68 10.42 8.59
C LEU A 122 15.74 11.46 8.96
N GLU A 123 16.51 11.91 7.98
CA GLU A 123 17.38 13.07 8.10
C GLU A 123 16.71 14.23 7.39
N ILE A 124 16.18 15.17 8.16
CA ILE A 124 15.37 16.28 7.63
C ILE A 124 16.32 17.39 7.15
N ARG A 125 16.09 17.90 5.93
CA ARG A 125 16.86 19.02 5.34
C ARG A 125 16.30 20.40 5.73
N THR A 126 15.11 20.41 6.30
CA THR A 126 14.37 21.57 6.83
C THR A 126 14.24 21.48 8.36
N SER A 127 13.39 22.31 8.98
CA SER A 127 13.02 22.08 10.38
C SER A 127 11.94 20.98 10.52
N PRO A 128 11.81 20.34 11.70
CA PRO A 128 10.75 19.37 11.97
C PRO A 128 9.34 19.95 11.79
N ASP A 129 9.13 21.18 12.25
CA ASP A 129 7.84 21.86 12.11
C ASP A 129 7.49 22.12 10.64
N GLN A 130 8.46 22.62 9.85
CA GLN A 130 8.28 22.80 8.41
C GLN A 130 7.96 21.49 7.69
N PHE A 131 8.63 20.40 8.06
CA PHE A 131 8.37 19.07 7.51
C PHE A 131 6.95 18.59 7.84
N LEU A 132 6.53 18.72 9.10
CA LEU A 132 5.21 18.30 9.56
C LEU A 132 4.08 19.14 8.93
N ASP A 133 4.30 20.44 8.76
CA ASP A 133 3.33 21.33 8.13
C ASP A 133 3.22 21.06 6.63
N ALA A 134 4.33 20.77 5.95
CA ALA A 134 4.30 20.33 4.56
C ALA A 134 3.59 18.96 4.41
N ALA A 135 3.86 18.01 5.31
CA ALA A 135 3.16 16.72 5.33
C ALA A 135 1.65 16.90 5.55
N ALA A 136 1.26 17.82 6.44
CA ALA A 136 -0.15 18.15 6.68
C ALA A 136 -0.80 18.79 5.45
N ALA A 137 -0.11 19.70 4.75
CA ALA A 137 -0.60 20.29 3.51
C ALA A 137 -0.77 19.24 2.39
N THR A 138 0.22 18.35 2.21
CA THR A 138 0.16 17.25 1.24
C THR A 138 -0.99 16.29 1.54
N ALA A 139 -1.19 15.92 2.81
CA ALA A 139 -2.33 15.09 3.21
C ALA A 139 -3.67 15.83 2.97
N GLY A 140 -3.75 17.12 3.32
CA GLY A 140 -4.92 17.97 3.11
C GLY A 140 -5.34 18.06 1.63
N ALA A 141 -4.37 18.21 0.72
CA ALA A 141 -4.60 18.18 -0.73
C ALA A 141 -5.19 16.84 -1.22
N GLN A 142 -4.98 15.76 -0.46
CA GLN A 142 -5.54 14.43 -0.69
C GLN A 142 -6.83 14.18 0.11
N ALA A 143 -7.52 15.25 0.52
CA ALA A 143 -8.78 15.21 1.27
C ALA A 143 -8.70 14.51 2.64
N TRP A 144 -7.55 14.59 3.30
CA TRP A 144 -7.41 14.22 4.71
C TRP A 144 -7.72 15.42 5.61
N ALA A 145 -8.65 15.25 6.54
CA ALA A 145 -8.99 16.29 7.50
C ALA A 145 -8.05 16.21 8.71
N VAL A 146 -7.45 17.34 9.10
CA VAL A 146 -6.59 17.43 10.28
C VAL A 146 -7.41 17.15 11.54
N GLN A 147 -6.87 16.31 12.42
CA GLN A 147 -7.37 16.07 13.76
C GLN A 147 -6.39 16.71 14.75
N SER A 148 -6.83 17.73 15.48
CA SER A 148 -6.00 18.39 16.50
C SER A 148 -5.71 17.41 17.64
N ASP A 149 -4.42 17.15 17.91
CA ASP A 149 -3.99 16.28 19.02
C ASP A 149 -3.05 16.97 20.04
N GLY A 150 -2.70 18.25 19.83
CA GLY A 150 -1.87 19.05 20.74
C GLY A 150 -0.42 18.59 20.87
N ALA A 151 0.02 17.57 20.12
CA ALA A 151 1.36 17.02 20.20
C ALA A 151 2.32 17.74 19.23
N LYS A 152 3.43 18.26 19.76
CA LYS A 152 4.39 19.10 19.02
C LYS A 152 4.89 18.45 17.72
N LEU A 153 5.37 17.21 17.82
CA LEU A 153 5.99 16.48 16.71
C LEU A 153 5.09 15.38 16.12
N ARG A 154 3.77 15.57 16.19
CA ARG A 154 2.80 14.65 15.61
C ARG A 154 1.76 15.41 14.82
N ARG A 155 1.25 14.77 13.77
CA ARG A 155 0.04 15.18 13.07
C ARG A 155 -0.86 13.96 12.90
N SER A 156 -2.14 14.15 13.14
CA SER A 156 -3.16 13.12 13.01
C SER A 156 -4.25 13.61 12.06
N PHE A 157 -4.81 12.68 11.28
CA PHE A 157 -5.75 12.98 10.21
C PHE A 157 -6.82 11.90 10.13
N VAL A 158 -7.99 12.28 9.62
CA VAL A 158 -9.09 11.35 9.34
C VAL A 158 -9.60 11.50 7.92
N LYS A 159 -10.02 10.37 7.32
CA LYS A 159 -10.63 10.33 6.01
C LYS A 159 -11.59 9.15 5.91
N THR A 160 -12.74 9.38 5.28
CA THR A 160 -13.67 8.31 4.91
C THR A 160 -13.42 7.90 3.47
N GLN A 161 -13.10 6.63 3.24
CA GLN A 161 -12.85 6.10 1.91
C GLN A 161 -13.36 4.65 1.81
N GLY A 162 -14.14 4.36 0.76
CA GLY A 162 -14.67 3.02 0.52
C GLY A 162 -15.63 2.54 1.62
N GLY A 163 -16.42 3.45 2.21
CA GLY A 163 -17.39 3.12 3.27
C GLY A 163 -16.79 2.92 4.68
N ALA A 164 -15.46 3.03 4.82
CA ALA A 164 -14.73 2.94 6.08
C ALA A 164 -14.09 4.28 6.46
N SER A 165 -14.05 4.55 7.77
CA SER A 165 -13.29 5.68 8.32
C SER A 165 -11.87 5.23 8.66
N TRP A 166 -10.89 6.06 8.33
CA TRP A 166 -9.47 5.80 8.56
C TRP A 166 -8.86 6.92 9.36
N ARG A 167 -7.97 6.57 10.29
CA ARG A 167 -7.11 7.50 11.00
C ARG A 167 -5.68 7.26 10.56
N PHE A 168 -5.04 8.31 10.04
CA PHE A 168 -3.62 8.34 9.73
C PHE A 168 -2.93 9.25 10.74
N SER A 169 -1.73 8.89 11.19
CA SER A 169 -0.88 9.78 11.95
C SER A 169 0.56 9.63 11.51
N LEU A 170 1.28 10.75 11.51
CA LEU A 170 2.73 10.77 11.41
C LEU A 170 3.34 11.45 12.63
N SER A 171 4.46 10.92 13.11
CA SER A 171 5.22 11.50 14.20
C SER A 171 6.72 11.43 13.97
N LEU A 172 7.44 12.37 14.59
CA LEU A 172 8.89 12.41 14.61
C LEU A 172 9.38 12.20 16.04
N ASP A 173 10.20 11.17 16.25
CA ASP A 173 10.95 10.98 17.49
C ASP A 173 12.39 11.41 17.22
N GLN A 174 12.95 12.33 18.02
CA GLN A 174 14.35 12.75 17.85
C GLN A 174 15.30 11.59 18.20
N GLU A 175 16.27 11.33 17.32
CA GLU A 175 17.33 10.34 17.52
C GLU A 175 18.63 11.03 18.00
N ALA A 176 19.71 10.26 18.14
CA ALA A 176 20.94 10.73 18.80
C ALA A 176 21.64 11.93 18.11
N GLY A 177 21.50 12.09 16.79
CA GLY A 177 22.11 13.17 16.02
C GLY A 177 21.22 14.42 15.84
N PRO A 178 21.82 15.62 15.72
CA PRO A 178 21.07 16.82 15.34
C PRO A 178 20.48 16.66 13.93
N GLY A 179 19.16 16.83 13.78
CA GLY A 179 18.47 16.67 12.49
C GLY A 179 18.10 15.22 12.14
N GLU A 180 18.47 14.25 12.98
CA GLU A 180 18.10 12.85 12.85
C GLU A 180 16.82 12.56 13.62
N TYR A 181 15.83 12.01 12.92
CA TYR A 181 14.55 11.64 13.48
C TYR A 181 14.19 10.22 13.07
N ARG A 182 13.36 9.58 13.89
CA ARG A 182 12.55 8.46 13.46
C ARG A 182 11.20 8.98 13.04
N LEU A 183 10.90 8.87 11.75
CA LEU A 183 9.54 9.06 11.26
C LEU A 183 8.75 7.77 11.50
N LYS A 184 7.59 7.91 12.12
CA LYS A 184 6.58 6.84 12.22
C LYS A 184 5.34 7.32 11.51
N MET A 185 4.87 6.54 10.56
CA MET A 185 3.60 6.71 9.87
C MET A 185 2.72 5.52 10.22
N HIS A 186 1.53 5.78 10.74
CA HIS A 186 0.60 4.74 11.14
C HIS A 186 -0.78 5.04 10.59
N ILE A 187 -1.44 4.02 10.06
CA ILE A 187 -2.83 4.11 9.61
C ILE A 187 -3.63 2.98 10.24
N GLN A 188 -4.88 3.28 10.61
CA GLN A 188 -5.80 2.30 11.15
C GLN A 188 -7.23 2.63 10.76
N GLN A 189 -8.04 1.59 10.56
CA GLN A 189 -9.47 1.71 10.39
C GLN A 189 -10.13 2.08 11.73
N VAL A 190 -10.98 3.10 11.73
CA VAL A 190 -11.73 3.53 12.92
C VAL A 190 -13.03 2.71 13.01
N PRO A 191 -13.32 2.04 14.14
CA PRO A 191 -14.58 1.33 14.32
C PRO A 191 -15.79 2.26 14.14
N ARG A 192 -16.89 1.74 13.57
CA ARG A 192 -18.18 2.44 13.62
C ARG A 192 -18.70 2.37 15.05
N THR A 193 -18.91 3.53 15.67
CA THR A 193 -19.67 3.68 16.93
C THR A 193 -21.14 3.42 16.72
#